data_AF-H0AC04-F1
#
_entry.id   AF-H0AC04-F1
#
_cell.length_a   1.000
_cell.length_b   1.000
_cell.length_c   1.000
_cell.angle_alpha   90.00
_cell.angle_beta   90.00
_cell.angle_gamma   90.00
#
_symmetry.space_group_name_H-M   'P 1'
#
loop_
_entity.id
_entity.type
_entity.pdbx_description
1 polymer ?
#
loop_
_entity_poly.entity_id
_entity_poly.type
_entity_poly.pdbx_seq_one_letter_code
_entity_poly.pdbx_strand_id
1 'polypeptide(L)' 'DIDDKGGTIISVSYKTDKPVAFKGTGQNYEDLEEFDKEEFIENLLE' A
#
# COMPACT_ATOMS: atom_id res chain seq x y z
N ASP A 1 -16.38 2.87 -5.64
CA ASP A 1 -16.19 3.01 -4.17
C ASP A 1 -15.06 2.16 -3.60
N ILE A 2 -14.13 1.74 -4.46
CA ILE A 2 -12.75 1.37 -4.11
C ILE A 2 -11.92 1.93 -5.27
N ASP A 3 -12.02 3.23 -5.44
CA ASP A 3 -11.23 3.97 -6.42
C ASP A 3 -9.85 4.25 -5.79
N ASP A 4 -8.77 3.98 -6.52
CA ASP A 4 -7.46 4.66 -6.39
C ASP A 4 -6.63 4.53 -5.09
N LYS A 5 -6.75 3.44 -4.32
CA LYS A 5 -5.87 3.21 -3.15
C LYS A 5 -4.38 3.14 -3.52
N GLY A 6 -4.07 2.66 -4.72
CA GLY A 6 -2.70 2.52 -5.24
C GLY A 6 -1.92 3.84 -5.27
N GLY A 7 -2.49 4.85 -5.94
CA GLY A 7 -1.84 6.16 -6.12
C GLY A 7 -1.66 6.96 -4.84
N THR A 8 -2.53 6.75 -3.85
CA THR A 8 -2.45 7.45 -2.55
C THR A 8 -1.20 7.02 -1.77
N ILE A 9 -0.93 5.72 -1.71
CA ILE A 9 0.25 5.17 -1.02
C ILE A 9 1.55 5.69 -1.65
N ILE A 10 1.61 5.78 -2.98
CA ILE A 10 2.77 6.33 -3.71
C ILE A 10 2.96 7.80 -3.37
N SER A 11 1.89 8.60 -3.43
CA SER A 11 1.94 10.04 -3.17
C SER A 11 2.33 10.36 -1.73
N VAL A 12 1.83 9.59 -0.75
CA VAL A 12 2.17 9.74 0.67
C VAL A 12 3.63 9.34 0.92
N SER A 13 4.06 8.18 0.43
CA SER A 13 5.46 7.73 0.57
C SER A 13 6.43 8.76 -0.04
N TYR A 14 6.13 9.25 -1.24
CA TYR A 14 6.93 10.25 -1.95
C TYR A 14 6.97 11.61 -1.22
N LYS A 15 5.84 12.09 -0.70
CA LYS A 15 5.79 13.38 0.02
C LYS A 15 6.38 13.33 1.42
N THR A 16 6.39 12.16 2.05
CA THR A 16 6.84 12.01 3.44
C THR A 16 8.29 11.54 3.56
N ASP A 17 8.93 11.13 2.46
CA ASP A 17 10.26 10.49 2.44
C ASP A 17 10.36 9.31 3.43
N LYS A 18 9.23 8.67 3.72
CA LYS A 18 9.13 7.57 4.70
C LYS A 18 8.60 6.31 4.03
N PRO A 19 9.23 5.16 4.27
CA PRO A 19 8.75 3.90 3.73
C PRO A 19 7.44 3.47 4.41
N VAL A 20 6.59 2.81 3.65
CA VAL A 20 5.43 2.09 4.18
C VAL A 20 5.92 0.76 4.71
N ALA A 21 5.62 0.45 5.98
CA ALA A 21 6.09 -0.77 6.63
C ALA A 21 5.06 -1.92 6.54
N PHE A 22 3.77 -1.59 6.63
CA PHE A 22 2.70 -2.58 6.67
C PHE A 22 1.48 -2.11 5.87
N LYS A 23 0.78 -3.05 5.22
CA LYS A 23 -0.51 -2.86 4.56
C LYS A 23 -1.61 -3.60 5.32
N GLY A 24 -2.76 -2.95 5.49
CA GLY A 24 -3.96 -3.61 6.01
C GLY A 24 -4.74 -4.25 4.87
N THR A 25 -4.93 -5.57 4.91
CA THR A 25 -5.65 -6.34 3.89
C THR A 25 -7.10 -6.67 4.28
N GLY A 26 -7.52 -6.30 5.48
CA GLY A 26 -8.84 -6.59 6.01
C GLY A 26 -9.23 -5.73 7.22
N GLN A 27 -10.18 -6.19 8.01
CA GLN A 27 -10.78 -5.44 9.13
C GLN A 27 -10.32 -5.94 10.51
N ASN A 28 -9.68 -7.11 10.57
CA ASN A 28 -9.19 -7.71 11.81
C ASN A 28 -7.74 -7.31 12.07
N TYR A 29 -7.29 -7.46 13.33
CA TYR A 29 -5.89 -7.22 13.70
C TYR A 29 -4.90 -8.16 13.00
N GLU A 30 -5.39 -9.32 12.57
CA GLU A 30 -4.65 -10.35 11.85
C GLU A 30 -4.42 -9.96 10.38
N ASP A 31 -5.23 -9.04 9.85
CA ASP A 31 -5.19 -8.63 8.45
C ASP A 31 -4.15 -7.51 8.23
N LEU A 32 -2.98 -7.67 8.84
CA LEU A 32 -1.83 -6.77 8.72
C LEU A 32 -0.64 -7.54 8.13
N GLU A 33 -0.21 -7.11 6.95
CA GLU A 33 0.89 -7.74 6.20
C GLU A 33 2.05 -6.76 6.03
N GLU A 34 3.28 -7.27 5.94
CA GLU A 34 4.43 -6.44 5.56
C GLU A 34 4.21 -5.83 4.17
N PHE A 35 4.56 -4.56 4.02
CA PHE A 35 4.42 -3.89 2.73
C PHE A 35 5.59 -4.22 1.82
N ASP A 36 5.31 -4.95 0.73
CA ASP A 36 6.24 -5.18 -0.36
C ASP A 36 5.98 -4.18 -1.49
N LYS A 37 6.99 -3.36 -1.81
CA LYS A 37 6.88 -2.33 -2.85
C LYS A 37 6.91 -2.93 -4.26
N GLU A 38 7.62 -4.05 -4.46
CA GLU A 38 7.71 -4.74 -5.74
C GLU A 38 6.34 -5.37 -6.06
N GLU A 39 5.77 -6.12 -5.11
CA GLU A 39 4.43 -6.71 -5.22
C GLU A 39 3.36 -5.62 -5.46
N PHE A 40 3.48 -4.49 -4.77
CA PHE A 40 2.53 -3.38 -4.91
C PHE A 40 2.59 -2.71 -6.28
N ILE A 41 3.78 -2.54 -6.85
CA ILE A 41 3.95 -1.97 -8.20
C ILE A 41 3.47 -2.96 -9.27
N GLU A 42 3.74 -4.25 -9.11
CA GLU A 42 3.25 -5.29 -10.03
C GLU A 42 1.71 -5.29 -10.07
N ASN A 43 1.05 -5.31 -8.91
CA ASN A 43 -0.42 -5.23 -8.81
C ASN A 43 -1.01 -3.91 -9.35
N LEU A 44 -0.22 -2.83 -9.44
CA LEU A 44 -0.68 -1.55 -9.99
C LEU A 44 -0.55 -1.50 -11.52
N LEU A 45 0.33 -2.32 -12.10
CA LEU A 45 0.61 -2.36 -13.53
C LEU A 45 -0.16 -3.47 -14.27
N GLU A 46 -0.75 -4.44 -13.56
CA GLU A 46 -1.76 -5.37 -14.07
C GLU A 46 -3.13 -4.69 -14.30
#